data_AF-A0A2E0GRL9-F1
#
_entry.id   AF-A0A2E0GRL9-F1
#
_cell.length_a   1.000
_cell.length_b   1.000
_cell.length_c   1.000
_cell.angle_alpha   90.00
_cell.angle_beta   90.00
_cell.angle_gamma   90.00
#
_symmetry.space_group_name_H-M   'P 1'
#
loop_
_entity.id
_entity.type
_entity.pdbx_description
1 polymer ?
#
loop_
_entity_poly.entity_id
_entity_poly.type
_entity_poly.pdbx_seq_one_letter_code
_entity_poly.pdbx_strand_id
1 'polypeptide(L)'
;MKKNNIPIEFVYQLFALIVAVIIVHGYYVSVVRPNANQIQVEQNIEAENNPNYVRERSVWILIKDFEQESCFILMLWALAIMGFKLGLLMNERKLLDADLISVAEGMTILPRDTRELERQIENLNEKERKMVLPRALLNALRRFGATKNVQDVSVSTHTIFESESERLESELSMIRYISWAIPSIGFIGTVRGIGEALGQADIAVQGDISGVTQSLGVAFNSTFIALLISIFLMFLVYQLQLMQERLVFDSENYTNDHLIRHMKTDANQ
;
A
#
# COMPACT_ATOMS: atom_id res chain seq x y z
N MET A 1 -9.41 14.09 -30.99
CA MET A 1 -9.19 12.74 -30.44
C MET A 1 -8.54 12.87 -29.07
N LYS A 2 -9.30 12.67 -27.97
CA LYS A 2 -8.72 12.63 -26.62
C LYS A 2 -7.89 11.35 -26.53
N LYS A 3 -6.57 11.49 -26.38
CA LYS A 3 -5.67 10.39 -26.07
C LYS A 3 -6.11 9.88 -24.69
N ASN A 4 -6.74 8.70 -24.64
CA ASN A 4 -7.00 8.00 -23.38
C ASN A 4 -5.63 7.59 -22.83
N ASN A 5 -4.96 8.52 -22.14
CA ASN A 5 -3.74 8.23 -21.44
C ASN A 5 -4.13 7.33 -20.27
N ILE A 6 -3.82 6.05 -20.40
CA ILE A 6 -3.87 5.11 -19.27
C ILE A 6 -3.00 5.72 -18.16
N PRO A 7 -3.51 5.85 -16.93
CA PRO A 7 -2.72 6.40 -15.84
C PRO A 7 -1.45 5.58 -15.64
N ILE A 8 -0.30 6.24 -15.56
CA ILE A 8 1.03 5.60 -15.44
C ILE A 8 1.05 4.62 -14.26
N GLU A 9 0.36 4.98 -13.17
CA GLU A 9 0.20 4.12 -12.00
C GLU A 9 -0.48 2.79 -12.34
N PHE A 10 -1.55 2.79 -13.14
CA PHE A 10 -2.23 1.55 -13.53
C PHE A 10 -1.32 0.65 -14.36
N VAL A 11 -0.54 1.21 -15.30
CA VAL A 11 0.44 0.45 -16.09
C VAL A 11 1.51 -0.16 -15.20
N TYR A 12 2.01 0.61 -14.23
CA TYR A 12 2.97 0.12 -13.24
C TYR A 12 2.39 -1.01 -12.39
N GLN A 13 1.16 -0.85 -11.88
CA GLN A 13 0.47 -1.88 -11.08
C GLN A 13 0.30 -3.18 -11.86
N LEU A 14 -0.11 -3.11 -13.13
CA LEU A 14 -0.29 -4.29 -13.97
C LEU A 14 1.04 -4.99 -14.25
N PHE A 15 2.09 -4.23 -14.59
CA PHE A 15 3.41 -4.78 -14.84
C PHE A 15 4.00 -5.40 -13.56
N ALA A 16 3.85 -4.73 -12.42
CA ALA A 16 4.28 -5.25 -11.13
C ALA A 16 3.59 -6.57 -10.78
N LEU A 17 2.30 -6.73 -11.09
CA LEU A 17 1.58 -8.00 -10.90
C LEU A 17 2.17 -9.11 -11.78
N ILE A 18 2.37 -8.85 -13.07
CA ILE A 18 2.95 -9.84 -14.00
C ILE A 18 4.33 -10.28 -13.52
N VAL A 19 5.18 -9.33 -13.11
CA VAL A 19 6.51 -9.62 -12.57
C VAL A 19 6.41 -10.43 -11.28
N ALA A 20 5.52 -10.07 -10.35
CA ALA A 20 5.31 -10.82 -9.12
C ALA A 20 4.88 -12.27 -9.40
N VAL A 21 3.96 -12.49 -10.34
CA VAL A 21 3.52 -13.82 -10.78
C VAL A 21 4.71 -14.62 -11.33
N ILE A 22 5.47 -14.06 -12.27
CA ILE A 22 6.60 -14.76 -12.90
C ILE A 22 7.66 -15.14 -11.87
N ILE A 23 8.03 -14.21 -10.98
CA ILE A 23 9.07 -14.44 -9.98
C ILE A 23 8.62 -15.50 -8.97
N VAL A 24 7.43 -15.37 -8.39
CA VAL A 24 6.95 -16.31 -7.37
C VAL A 24 6.68 -17.67 -8.00
N HIS A 25 5.99 -17.73 -9.13
CA HIS A 25 5.70 -19.00 -9.80
C HIS A 25 6.99 -19.71 -10.22
N GLY A 26 7.93 -18.98 -10.81
CA GLY A 26 9.25 -19.51 -11.19
C GLY A 26 9.99 -20.09 -9.98
N TYR A 27 10.01 -19.39 -8.85
CA TYR A 27 10.60 -19.89 -7.61
C TYR A 27 9.87 -21.12 -7.05
N TYR A 28 8.54 -21.15 -7.15
CA TYR A 28 7.72 -22.26 -6.68
C TYR A 28 7.98 -23.55 -7.45
N VAL A 29 8.06 -23.45 -8.78
CA VAL A 29 8.30 -24.59 -9.67
C VAL A 29 9.74 -25.08 -9.59
N SER A 30 10.72 -24.17 -9.48
CA SER A 30 12.14 -24.54 -9.49
C SER A 30 12.71 -24.94 -8.12
N VAL A 31 12.18 -24.40 -7.03
CA VAL A 31 12.76 -24.59 -5.68
C VAL A 31 11.75 -25.16 -4.70
N VAL A 32 10.58 -24.53 -4.52
CA VAL A 32 9.67 -24.89 -3.43
C VAL A 32 9.09 -26.30 -3.59
N ARG A 33 8.44 -26.57 -4.73
CA ARG A 33 7.76 -27.86 -4.96
C ARG A 33 8.74 -29.03 -5.06
N PRO A 34 9.89 -28.93 -5.77
CA PRO A 34 10.86 -30.01 -5.78
C PRO A 34 11.37 -30.39 -4.38
N ASN A 35 11.76 -29.41 -3.57
CA ASN A 35 12.24 -29.65 -2.21
C ASN A 35 11.14 -30.21 -1.30
N ALA A 36 9.92 -29.68 -1.40
CA ALA A 36 8.79 -30.19 -0.63
C ALA A 36 8.44 -31.64 -0.99
N ASN A 37 8.47 -31.98 -2.28
CA ASN A 37 8.19 -33.33 -2.76
C ASN A 37 9.28 -34.32 -2.31
N GLN A 38 10.56 -33.93 -2.37
CA GLN A 38 11.66 -34.77 -1.90
C GLN A 38 11.52 -35.10 -0.41
N ILE A 39 11.32 -34.07 0.44
CA ILE A 39 11.15 -34.27 1.88
C ILE A 39 9.92 -35.11 2.17
N GLN A 40 8.81 -34.89 1.45
CA GLN A 40 7.60 -35.68 1.65
C GLN A 40 7.81 -37.17 1.32
N VAL A 41 8.57 -37.49 0.27
CA VAL A 41 8.90 -38.87 -0.08
C VAL A 41 9.80 -39.49 0.98
N GLU A 42 10.85 -38.79 1.42
CA GLU A 42 11.75 -39.26 2.48
C GLU A 42 10.97 -39.55 3.78
N GLN A 43 10.11 -38.61 4.21
CA GLN A 43 9.26 -38.78 5.40
C GLN A 43 8.26 -39.93 5.27
N ASN A 44 7.75 -40.21 4.06
CA ASN A 44 6.83 -41.32 3.85
C ASN A 44 7.57 -42.67 3.93
N ILE A 45 8.78 -42.76 3.37
CA ILE A 45 9.62 -43.96 3.47
C ILE A 45 10.01 -44.23 4.93
N GLU A 46 10.36 -43.20 5.69
CA GLU A 46 10.68 -43.36 7.12
C GLU A 46 9.47 -43.78 7.95
N ALA A 47 8.28 -43.24 7.63
CA ALA A 47 7.03 -43.63 8.30
C ALA A 47 6.62 -45.08 8.03
N GLU A 48 6.89 -45.61 6.83
CA GLU A 48 6.65 -47.02 6.50
C GLU A 48 7.61 -47.96 7.25
N ASN A 49 8.86 -47.55 7.42
CA ASN A 49 9.90 -48.36 8.06
C ASN A 49 9.89 -48.26 9.59
N ASN A 50 9.32 -47.20 10.17
CA ASN A 50 9.30 -46.96 11.61
C ASN A 50 7.90 -46.53 12.08
N PRO A 51 7.14 -47.43 12.75
CA PRO A 51 5.80 -47.14 13.27
C PRO A 51 5.73 -45.98 14.29
N ASN A 52 6.86 -45.63 14.92
CA ASN A 52 6.96 -44.53 15.88
C ASN A 52 7.54 -43.25 15.26
N TYR A 53 7.68 -43.19 13.93
CA TYR A 53 8.22 -42.02 13.25
C TYR A 53 7.26 -40.83 13.35
N VAL A 54 7.79 -39.68 13.76
CA VAL A 54 7.05 -38.41 13.83
C VAL A 54 7.54 -37.53 12.69
N ARG A 55 6.65 -37.19 11.76
CA ARG A 55 6.99 -36.31 10.63
C ARG A 55 7.49 -34.96 11.13
N GLU A 56 8.69 -34.58 10.71
CA GLU A 56 9.27 -33.29 11.05
C GLU A 56 8.61 -32.14 10.26
N ARG A 57 8.51 -30.97 10.89
CA ARG A 57 8.00 -29.77 10.22
C ARG A 57 9.06 -29.22 9.27
N SER A 58 8.71 -29.14 7.99
CA SER A 58 9.55 -28.51 6.97
C SER A 58 8.91 -27.22 6.46
N VAL A 59 9.73 -26.16 6.34
CA VAL A 59 9.30 -24.87 5.76
C VAL A 59 8.85 -25.08 4.31
N TRP A 60 9.48 -25.98 3.55
CA TRP A 60 9.11 -26.27 2.17
C TRP A 60 7.71 -26.87 2.06
N ILE A 61 7.38 -27.82 2.95
CA ILE A 61 6.03 -28.43 3.00
C ILE A 61 4.99 -27.39 3.45
N LEU A 62 5.36 -26.51 4.37
CA LEU A 62 4.48 -25.46 4.90
C LEU A 62 3.99 -24.49 3.82
N ILE A 63 4.82 -24.20 2.81
CA ILE A 63 4.51 -23.17 1.79
C ILE A 63 4.19 -23.73 0.40
N LYS A 64 4.15 -25.05 0.20
CA LYS A 64 4.12 -25.66 -1.15
C LYS A 64 2.83 -25.46 -1.94
N ASP A 65 1.70 -25.25 -1.25
CA ASP A 65 0.39 -25.28 -1.89
C ASP A 65 0.07 -23.98 -2.64
N PHE A 66 -0.96 -24.01 -3.48
CA PHE A 66 -1.32 -22.91 -4.39
C PHE A 66 -1.83 -21.68 -3.65
N GLU A 67 -2.40 -21.87 -2.46
CA GLU A 67 -2.90 -20.79 -1.61
C GLU A 67 -1.75 -19.91 -1.12
N GLN A 68 -0.66 -20.50 -0.64
CA GLN A 68 0.53 -19.77 -0.20
C GLN A 68 1.20 -19.09 -1.39
N GLU A 69 1.32 -19.77 -2.54
CA GLU A 69 1.84 -19.17 -3.77
C GLU A 69 1.08 -17.88 -4.13
N SER A 70 -0.25 -17.97 -4.13
CA SER A 70 -1.14 -16.82 -4.41
C SER A 70 -0.95 -15.70 -3.38
N CYS A 71 -0.82 -16.03 -2.10
CA CYS A 71 -0.57 -15.06 -1.04
C CYS A 71 0.77 -14.33 -1.23
N PHE A 72 1.84 -15.03 -1.62
CA PHE A 72 3.14 -14.42 -1.89
C PHE A 72 3.12 -13.53 -3.14
N ILE A 73 2.41 -13.93 -4.20
CA ILE A 73 2.19 -13.08 -5.38
C ILE A 73 1.52 -11.77 -4.98
N LEU A 74 0.41 -11.86 -4.24
CA LEU A 74 -0.33 -10.70 -3.77
C LEU A 74 0.50 -9.82 -2.83
N MET A 75 1.32 -10.43 -1.97
CA MET A 75 2.23 -9.71 -1.09
C MET A 75 3.26 -8.90 -1.87
N LEU A 76 3.98 -9.51 -2.82
CA LEU A 76 4.96 -8.79 -3.63
C LEU A 76 4.31 -7.70 -4.48
N TRP A 77 3.11 -7.97 -5.00
CA TRP A 77 2.35 -6.98 -5.74
C TRP A 77 1.98 -5.78 -4.84
N ALA A 78 1.39 -6.00 -3.67
CA ALA A 78 1.05 -4.94 -2.73
C ALA A 78 2.28 -4.14 -2.28
N LEU A 79 3.40 -4.81 -1.99
CA LEU A 79 4.67 -4.16 -1.65
C LEU A 79 5.18 -3.26 -2.78
N ALA A 80 5.08 -3.69 -4.04
CA ALA A 80 5.47 -2.88 -5.18
C ALA A 80 4.61 -1.62 -5.35
N ILE A 81 3.29 -1.73 -5.12
CA ILE A 81 2.37 -0.58 -5.16
C ILE A 81 2.69 0.39 -4.01
N MET A 82 2.84 -0.12 -2.78
CA MET A 82 3.17 0.69 -1.62
C MET A 82 4.52 1.38 -1.78
N GLY A 83 5.54 0.69 -2.29
CA GLY A 83 6.87 1.27 -2.56
C GLY A 83 6.82 2.42 -3.57
N PHE A 84 6.01 2.29 -4.62
CA PHE A 84 5.78 3.38 -5.58
C PHE A 84 5.13 4.59 -4.90
N LYS A 85 4.06 4.38 -4.11
CA LYS A 85 3.39 5.47 -3.38
C LYS A 85 4.31 6.11 -2.33
N LEU A 86 5.12 5.33 -1.63
CA LEU A 86 6.09 5.82 -0.66
C LEU A 86 7.12 6.75 -1.33
N GLY A 87 7.60 6.40 -2.52
CA GLY A 87 8.51 7.25 -3.30
C GLY A 87 7.89 8.59 -3.69
N LEU A 88 6.61 8.61 -4.09
CA LEU A 88 5.89 9.86 -4.36
C LEU A 88 5.77 10.72 -3.09
N LEU A 89 5.34 10.10 -1.99
CA LEU A 89 5.18 10.76 -0.70
C LEU A 89 6.49 11.35 -0.16
N MET A 90 7.60 10.62 -0.31
CA MET A 90 8.93 11.13 0.07
C MET A 90 9.34 12.35 -0.75
N ASN A 91 8.97 12.44 -2.02
CA ASN A 91 9.25 13.62 -2.83
C ASN A 91 8.39 14.82 -2.43
N GLU A 92 7.12 14.61 -2.09
CA GLU A 92 6.27 15.68 -1.57
C GLU A 92 6.78 16.19 -0.22
N ARG A 93 7.21 15.28 0.65
CA ARG A 93 7.73 15.65 1.98
C ARG A 93 8.99 16.53 1.90
N LYS A 94 9.84 16.33 0.90
CA LYS A 94 11.01 17.21 0.67
C LYS A 94 10.62 18.66 0.37
N LEU A 95 9.43 18.91 -0.20
CA LEU A 95 8.97 20.27 -0.46
C LEU A 95 8.54 21.01 0.81
N LEU A 96 8.10 20.28 1.85
CA LEU A 96 7.82 20.88 3.15
C LEU A 96 9.11 21.43 3.79
N ASP A 97 10.24 20.73 3.58
CA ASP A 97 11.54 21.14 4.11
C ASP A 97 12.22 22.24 3.27
N ALA A 98 11.71 22.54 2.07
CA ALA A 98 12.37 23.40 1.08
C ALA A 98 12.12 24.92 1.27
N ASP A 99 11.43 25.32 2.34
CA ASP A 99 11.00 26.70 2.62
C ASP A 99 10.52 27.46 1.37
N LEU A 100 9.43 26.97 0.77
CA LEU A 100 8.88 27.53 -0.48
C LEU A 100 8.42 28.99 -0.36
N ILE A 101 8.09 29.44 0.85
CA ILE A 101 7.65 30.79 1.15
C ILE A 101 8.45 31.31 2.35
N SER A 102 9.51 32.07 2.05
CA SER A 102 10.32 32.71 3.08
C SER A 102 9.77 34.10 3.40
N VAL A 103 8.94 34.19 4.44
CA VAL A 103 8.44 35.46 4.96
C VAL A 103 9.17 35.76 6.27
N ALA A 104 9.96 36.84 6.28
CA ALA A 104 10.68 37.24 7.48
C ALA A 104 9.71 37.57 8.63
N GLU A 105 10.10 37.22 9.85
CA GLU A 105 9.28 37.42 11.04
C GLU A 105 8.86 38.90 11.17
N GLY A 106 7.55 39.17 11.21
CA GLY A 106 7.00 40.52 11.28
C GLY A 106 6.63 41.16 9.92
N MET A 107 6.94 40.52 8.79
CA MET A 107 6.46 40.94 7.48
C MET A 107 4.99 40.56 7.26
N THR A 108 4.26 41.40 6.54
CA THR A 108 2.86 41.17 6.17
C THR A 108 2.72 41.07 4.67
N ILE A 109 1.97 40.08 4.22
CA ILE A 109 1.65 39.85 2.81
C ILE A 109 0.39 40.63 2.49
N LEU A 110 0.50 41.62 1.61
CA LEU A 110 -0.64 42.35 1.07
C LEU A 110 -1.08 41.74 -0.26
N PRO A 111 -2.32 41.99 -0.73
CA PRO A 111 -2.81 41.46 -2.00
C PRO A 111 -1.96 41.83 -3.22
N ARG A 112 -1.17 42.91 -3.14
CA ARG A 112 -0.23 43.34 -4.20
C ARG A 112 1.05 42.52 -4.25
N ASP A 113 1.44 41.90 -3.14
CA ASP A 113 2.69 41.14 -3.00
C ASP A 113 2.53 39.69 -3.51
N THR A 114 1.28 39.21 -3.67
CA THR A 114 0.99 37.83 -4.06
C THR A 114 1.60 37.44 -5.39
N ARG A 115 1.68 38.37 -6.35
CA ARG A 115 2.19 38.10 -7.70
C ARG A 115 3.68 37.75 -7.72
N GLU A 116 4.46 38.27 -6.78
CA GLU A 116 5.87 37.91 -6.63
C GLU A 116 6.02 36.52 -6.03
N LEU A 117 5.26 36.23 -4.96
CA LEU A 117 5.24 34.91 -4.33
C LEU A 117 4.72 33.82 -5.28
N GLU A 118 3.71 34.11 -6.10
CA GLU A 118 3.21 33.19 -7.12
C GLU A 118 4.32 32.80 -8.10
N ARG A 119 5.12 33.76 -8.55
CA ARG A 119 6.26 33.50 -9.46
C ARG A 119 7.31 32.59 -8.83
N GLN A 120 7.57 32.72 -7.52
CA GLN A 120 8.52 31.85 -6.83
C GLN A 120 8.06 30.38 -6.91
N ILE A 121 6.77 30.12 -6.70
CA ILE A 121 6.20 28.78 -6.78
C ILE A 121 6.06 28.31 -8.23
N GLU A 122 5.75 29.22 -9.17
CA GLU A 122 5.66 28.89 -10.60
C GLU A 122 7.01 28.51 -11.22
N ASN A 123 8.13 28.90 -10.61
CA ASN A 123 9.48 28.50 -11.02
C ASN A 123 9.82 27.03 -10.67
N LEU A 124 9.04 26.39 -9.81
CA LEU A 124 9.18 24.95 -9.53
C LEU A 124 8.89 24.13 -10.80
N ASN A 125 9.44 22.91 -10.86
CA ASN A 125 9.21 22.04 -12.01
C ASN A 125 7.72 21.65 -12.13
N GLU A 126 7.25 21.32 -13.33
CA GLU A 126 5.84 20.98 -13.55
C GLU A 126 5.31 19.86 -12.66
N LYS A 127 6.15 18.90 -12.29
CA LYS A 127 5.77 17.79 -11.40
C LYS A 127 5.59 18.26 -9.95
N GLU A 128 6.47 19.12 -9.47
CA GLU A 128 6.44 19.68 -8.11
C GLU A 128 5.23 20.59 -7.94
N ARG A 129 4.95 21.44 -8.94
CA ARG A 129 3.77 22.34 -8.93
C ARG A 129 2.42 21.61 -8.83
N LYS A 130 2.36 20.32 -9.20
CA LYS A 130 1.15 19.50 -9.12
C LYS A 130 0.98 18.79 -7.77
N MET A 131 2.00 18.78 -6.93
CA MET A 131 1.94 18.23 -5.57
C MET A 131 1.04 19.10 -4.69
N VAL A 132 0.56 18.54 -3.57
CA VAL A 132 -0.49 19.18 -2.77
C VAL A 132 -0.08 20.56 -2.25
N LEU A 133 1.13 20.68 -1.69
CA LEU A 133 1.60 21.90 -1.05
C LEU A 133 1.73 23.07 -2.05
N PRO A 134 2.55 23.00 -3.12
CA PRO A 134 2.63 24.10 -4.10
C PRO A 134 1.29 24.47 -4.72
N ARG A 135 0.41 23.49 -4.95
CA ARG A 135 -0.92 23.71 -5.50
C ARG A 135 -1.81 24.50 -4.53
N ALA A 136 -1.78 24.15 -3.25
CA ALA A 136 -2.49 24.86 -2.19
C ALA A 136 -1.97 26.29 -2.02
N LEU A 137 -0.65 26.48 -1.97
CA LEU A 137 -0.02 27.80 -1.87
C LEU A 137 -0.37 28.71 -3.06
N LEU A 138 -0.29 28.19 -4.29
CA LEU A 138 -0.71 28.95 -5.50
C LEU A 138 -2.19 29.29 -5.46
N ASN A 139 -3.05 28.37 -5.01
CA ASN A 139 -4.47 28.67 -4.86
C ASN A 139 -4.71 29.78 -3.84
N ALA A 140 -4.03 29.72 -2.70
CA ALA A 140 -4.14 30.70 -1.64
C ALA A 140 -3.71 32.10 -2.10
N LEU A 141 -2.55 32.21 -2.76
CA LEU A 141 -2.03 33.48 -3.28
C LEU A 141 -2.96 34.09 -4.34
N ARG A 142 -3.42 33.28 -5.31
CA ARG A 142 -4.33 33.72 -6.37
C ARG A 142 -5.68 34.15 -5.82
N ARG A 143 -6.21 33.38 -4.86
CA ARG A 143 -7.47 33.71 -4.18
C ARG A 143 -7.31 35.02 -3.41
N PHE A 144 -6.23 35.20 -2.66
CA PHE A 144 -5.99 36.40 -1.88
C PHE A 144 -5.85 37.65 -2.75
N GLY A 145 -5.11 37.55 -3.86
CA GLY A 145 -4.97 38.65 -4.83
C GLY A 145 -6.30 39.06 -5.47
N ALA A 146 -7.22 38.11 -5.67
CA ALA A 146 -8.52 38.35 -6.30
C ALA A 146 -9.60 38.83 -5.31
N THR A 147 -9.74 38.18 -4.15
CA THR A 147 -10.83 38.47 -3.20
C THR A 147 -10.44 39.49 -2.15
N LYS A 148 -9.14 39.66 -1.88
CA LYS A 148 -8.61 40.45 -0.75
C LYS A 148 -9.27 40.03 0.57
N ASN A 149 -9.59 38.75 0.73
CA ASN A 149 -10.28 38.22 1.89
C ASN A 149 -9.53 36.98 2.40
N VAL A 150 -8.98 37.07 3.61
CA VAL A 150 -8.22 35.99 4.25
C VAL A 150 -9.12 34.80 4.57
N GLN A 151 -10.38 35.02 4.92
CA GLN A 151 -11.32 33.94 5.22
C GLN A 151 -11.59 33.08 3.98
N ASP A 152 -11.76 33.71 2.81
CA ASP A 152 -11.96 32.99 1.54
C ASP A 152 -10.73 32.16 1.17
N VAL A 153 -9.53 32.65 1.50
CA VAL A 153 -8.28 31.93 1.29
C VAL A 153 -8.21 30.70 2.19
N SER A 154 -8.47 30.85 3.49
CA SER A 154 -8.45 29.74 4.44
C SER A 154 -9.44 28.64 4.04
N VAL A 155 -10.68 29.01 3.70
CA VAL A 155 -11.70 28.04 3.27
C VAL A 155 -11.29 27.34 1.97
N SER A 156 -10.87 28.10 0.95
CA SER A 156 -10.46 27.54 -0.35
C SER A 156 -9.27 26.60 -0.23
N THR A 157 -8.32 26.92 0.65
CA THR A 157 -7.11 26.11 0.88
C THR A 157 -7.44 24.84 1.67
N HIS A 158 -8.27 24.95 2.73
CA HIS A 158 -8.73 23.80 3.50
C HIS A 158 -9.44 22.77 2.61
N THR A 159 -10.33 23.21 1.71
CA THR A 159 -10.99 22.32 0.74
C THR A 159 -10.01 21.57 -0.17
N ILE A 160 -8.86 22.16 -0.51
CA ILE A 160 -7.83 21.48 -1.31
C ILE A 160 -7.18 20.34 -0.52
N PHE A 161 -6.90 20.56 0.77
CA PHE A 161 -6.32 19.53 1.63
C PHE A 161 -7.31 18.42 1.97
N GLU A 162 -8.57 18.76 2.23
CA GLU A 162 -9.66 17.79 2.41
C GLU A 162 -9.82 16.90 1.17
N SER A 163 -9.88 17.49 -0.02
CA SER A 163 -9.97 16.75 -1.28
C SER A 163 -8.74 15.87 -1.55
N GLU A 164 -7.55 16.27 -1.10
CA GLU A 164 -6.35 15.42 -1.21
C GLU A 164 -6.34 14.26 -0.23
N SER A 165 -6.81 14.46 1.00
CA SER A 165 -7.01 13.36 1.94
C SER A 165 -7.96 12.31 1.36
N GLU A 166 -9.09 12.72 0.80
CA GLU A 166 -10.04 11.81 0.14
C GLU A 166 -9.42 11.08 -1.05
N ARG A 167 -8.62 11.78 -1.87
CA ARG A 167 -7.92 11.17 -3.00
C ARG A 167 -6.92 10.10 -2.53
N LEU A 168 -6.07 10.42 -1.55
CA LEU A 168 -5.08 9.49 -1.00
C LEU A 168 -5.75 8.26 -0.36
N GLU A 169 -6.87 8.47 0.34
CA GLU A 169 -7.66 7.39 0.89
C GLU A 169 -8.22 6.47 -0.21
N SER A 170 -8.78 7.05 -1.29
CA SER A 170 -9.31 6.30 -2.43
C SER A 170 -8.21 5.50 -3.13
N GLU A 171 -7.02 6.06 -3.29
CA GLU A 171 -5.87 5.40 -3.90
C GLU A 171 -5.34 4.19 -3.10
N LEU A 172 -5.56 4.16 -1.77
CA LEU A 172 -5.23 3.00 -0.94
C LEU A 172 -6.23 1.83 -1.06
N SER A 173 -7.38 2.03 -1.72
CA SER A 173 -8.43 1.02 -1.84
C SER A 173 -7.93 -0.31 -2.43
N MET A 174 -7.11 -0.26 -3.48
CA MET A 174 -6.54 -1.47 -4.11
C MET A 174 -5.65 -2.25 -3.14
N ILE A 175 -4.82 -1.55 -2.36
CA ILE A 175 -3.93 -2.18 -1.37
C ILE A 175 -4.75 -2.79 -0.23
N ARG A 176 -5.81 -2.11 0.23
CA ARG A 176 -6.75 -2.66 1.22
C ARG A 176 -7.47 -3.89 0.71
N TYR A 177 -7.91 -3.86 -0.55
CA TYR A 177 -8.53 -5.02 -1.20
C TYR A 177 -7.59 -6.23 -1.23
N ILE A 178 -6.33 -6.04 -1.64
CA ILE A 178 -5.33 -7.11 -1.63
C ILE A 178 -5.10 -7.65 -0.21
N SER A 179 -4.97 -6.74 0.77
CA SER A 179 -4.73 -7.11 2.17
C SER A 179 -5.89 -7.91 2.77
N TRP A 180 -7.13 -7.65 2.33
CA TRP A 180 -8.33 -8.43 2.68
C TRP A 180 -8.44 -9.75 1.89
N ALA A 181 -7.97 -9.79 0.65
CA ALA A 181 -8.02 -10.99 -0.19
C ALA A 181 -7.12 -12.12 0.35
N ILE A 182 -5.94 -11.79 0.88
CA ILE A 182 -4.98 -12.76 1.42
C ILE A 182 -5.57 -13.67 2.51
N PRO A 183 -6.16 -13.17 3.61
CA PRO A 183 -6.77 -14.04 4.61
C PRO A 183 -7.95 -14.84 4.06
N SER A 184 -8.70 -14.28 3.10
CA SER A 184 -9.77 -15.01 2.40
C SER A 184 -9.23 -16.20 1.59
N ILE A 185 -8.08 -16.06 0.93
CA ILE A 185 -7.39 -17.16 0.24
C ILE A 185 -6.94 -18.23 1.24
N GLY A 186 -6.39 -17.82 2.39
CA GLY A 186 -6.06 -18.75 3.47
C GLY A 186 -7.27 -19.57 3.94
N PHE A 187 -8.41 -18.91 4.13
CA PHE A 187 -9.67 -19.57 4.49
C PHE A 187 -10.17 -20.52 3.40
N ILE A 188 -10.06 -20.13 2.12
CA ILE A 188 -10.39 -21.03 0.99
C ILE A 188 -9.51 -22.30 1.05
N GLY A 189 -8.22 -22.18 1.34
CA GLY A 189 -7.34 -23.33 1.53
C GLY A 189 -7.75 -24.21 2.71
N THR A 190 -8.23 -23.61 3.80
CA THR A 190 -8.80 -24.37 4.93
C THR A 190 -10.06 -25.12 4.54
N VAL A 191 -11.00 -24.47 3.84
CA VAL A 191 -12.23 -25.13 3.36
C VAL A 191 -11.89 -26.28 2.41
N ARG A 192 -10.92 -26.08 1.50
CA ARG A 192 -10.44 -27.13 0.61
C ARG A 192 -9.84 -28.31 1.38
N GLY A 193 -8.86 -28.06 2.24
CA GLY A 193 -8.18 -29.13 2.97
C GLY A 193 -9.10 -29.90 3.94
N ILE A 194 -10.06 -29.23 4.58
CA ILE A 194 -11.07 -29.91 5.41
C ILE A 194 -12.04 -30.70 4.53
N GLY A 195 -12.48 -30.16 3.40
CA GLY A 195 -13.34 -30.87 2.45
C GLY A 195 -12.68 -32.14 1.92
N GLU A 196 -11.41 -32.07 1.53
CA GLU A 196 -10.58 -33.21 1.11
C GLU A 196 -10.43 -34.24 2.24
N ALA A 197 -10.18 -33.79 3.48
CA ALA A 197 -10.07 -34.66 4.64
C ALA A 197 -11.37 -35.44 4.91
N LEU A 198 -12.53 -34.75 4.87
CA LEU A 198 -13.84 -35.38 5.08
C LEU A 198 -14.19 -36.37 3.96
N GLY A 199 -13.78 -36.09 2.72
CA GLY A 199 -13.95 -37.03 1.60
C GLY A 199 -13.20 -38.35 1.78
N GLN A 200 -12.21 -38.40 2.67
CA GLN A 200 -11.42 -39.60 2.98
C GLN A 200 -11.81 -40.22 4.33
N ALA A 201 -12.92 -39.80 4.93
CA ALA A 201 -13.36 -40.29 6.24
C ALA A 201 -13.58 -41.82 6.26
N ASP A 202 -14.14 -42.40 5.20
CA ASP A 202 -14.38 -43.84 5.12
C ASP A 202 -13.07 -44.66 5.13
N ILE A 203 -12.02 -44.15 4.48
CA ILE A 203 -10.69 -44.76 4.46
C ILE A 203 -10.02 -44.65 5.84
N ALA A 204 -10.19 -43.51 6.50
CA ALA A 204 -9.72 -43.30 7.87
C ALA A 204 -10.38 -44.26 8.86
N VAL A 205 -11.68 -44.55 8.71
CA VAL A 205 -12.40 -45.53 9.54
C VAL A 205 -11.86 -46.95 9.31
N GLN A 206 -11.38 -47.25 8.10
CA GLN A 206 -10.72 -48.54 7.78
C GLN A 206 -9.30 -48.65 8.34
N GLY A 207 -8.78 -47.59 8.97
CA GLY A 207 -7.49 -47.58 9.69
C GLY A 207 -6.40 -46.75 9.01
N ASP A 208 -6.62 -46.21 7.81
CA ASP A 208 -5.65 -45.36 7.11
C ASP A 208 -6.02 -43.87 7.21
N ILE A 209 -5.41 -43.19 8.18
CA ILE A 209 -5.60 -41.74 8.43
C ILE A 209 -4.60 -40.85 7.69
N SER A 210 -3.74 -41.43 6.83
CA SER A 210 -2.62 -40.71 6.21
C SER A 210 -3.11 -39.55 5.34
N GLY A 211 -4.12 -39.79 4.51
CA GLY A 211 -4.71 -38.79 3.64
C GLY A 211 -5.47 -37.69 4.40
N VAL A 212 -6.21 -38.04 5.46
CA VAL A 212 -6.86 -37.07 6.37
C VAL A 212 -5.82 -36.16 7.00
N THR A 213 -4.72 -36.72 7.49
CA THR A 213 -3.62 -35.97 8.11
C THR A 213 -2.98 -34.99 7.12
N GLN A 214 -2.76 -35.42 5.87
CA GLN A 214 -2.19 -34.56 4.83
C GLN A 214 -3.12 -33.41 4.46
N SER A 215 -4.41 -33.70 4.30
CA SER A 215 -5.45 -32.73 3.92
C SER A 215 -5.68 -31.68 5.02
N LEU A 216 -5.66 -32.09 6.29
CA LEU A 216 -5.66 -31.18 7.43
C LEU A 216 -4.38 -30.32 7.48
N GLY A 217 -3.23 -30.90 7.12
CA GLY A 217 -1.97 -30.16 7.00
C GLY A 217 -2.08 -28.99 6.02
N VAL A 218 -2.63 -29.23 4.84
CA VAL A 218 -2.92 -28.19 3.83
C VAL A 218 -3.84 -27.11 4.41
N ALA A 219 -4.91 -27.51 5.10
CA ALA A 219 -5.87 -26.58 5.69
C ALA A 219 -5.23 -25.63 6.71
N PHE A 220 -4.44 -26.16 7.65
CA PHE A 220 -3.76 -25.35 8.67
C PHE A 220 -2.66 -24.49 8.09
N ASN A 221 -1.83 -25.04 7.19
CA ASN A 221 -0.71 -24.35 6.57
C ASN A 221 -1.19 -23.14 5.74
N SER A 222 -2.29 -23.29 5.01
CA SER A 222 -2.86 -22.22 4.17
C SER A 222 -3.27 -21.01 5.00
N THR A 223 -4.05 -21.24 6.06
CA THR A 223 -4.48 -20.16 6.95
C THR A 223 -3.31 -19.56 7.73
N PHE A 224 -2.40 -20.38 8.24
CA PHE A 224 -1.26 -19.89 9.00
C PHE A 224 -0.39 -18.91 8.20
N ILE A 225 0.00 -19.28 6.98
CA ILE A 225 0.83 -18.43 6.12
C ILE A 225 0.06 -17.19 5.67
N ALA A 226 -1.22 -17.33 5.29
CA ALA A 226 -2.04 -16.19 4.90
C ALA A 226 -2.17 -15.16 6.03
N LEU A 227 -2.38 -15.59 7.27
CA LEU A 227 -2.48 -14.69 8.43
C LEU A 227 -1.15 -13.98 8.72
N LEU A 228 -0.01 -14.69 8.66
CA LEU A 228 1.29 -14.08 8.85
C LEU A 228 1.57 -12.98 7.82
N ILE A 229 1.32 -13.29 6.54
CA ILE A 229 1.48 -12.33 5.45
C ILE A 229 0.51 -11.14 5.63
N SER A 230 -0.75 -11.41 5.98
CA SER A 230 -1.76 -10.38 6.18
C SER A 230 -1.41 -9.42 7.31
N ILE A 231 -0.97 -9.93 8.47
CA ILE A 231 -0.54 -9.11 9.60
C ILE A 231 0.63 -8.20 9.19
N PHE A 232 1.63 -8.77 8.52
CA PHE A 232 2.79 -8.01 8.05
C PHE A 232 2.40 -6.91 7.07
N LEU A 233 1.55 -7.23 6.07
CA LEU A 233 1.09 -6.24 5.10
C LEU A 233 0.22 -5.17 5.75
N MET A 234 -0.72 -5.54 6.61
CA MET A 234 -1.60 -4.57 7.29
C MET A 234 -0.81 -3.57 8.13
N PHE A 235 0.28 -4.00 8.77
CA PHE A 235 1.20 -3.08 9.44
C PHE A 235 1.80 -2.06 8.47
N LEU A 236 2.28 -2.47 7.30
CA LEU A 236 2.84 -1.57 6.29
C LEU A 236 1.78 -0.63 5.70
N VAL A 237 0.57 -1.12 5.45
CA VAL A 237 -0.56 -0.30 4.99
C VAL A 237 -0.85 0.80 6.00
N TYR A 238 -0.91 0.46 7.28
CA TYR A 238 -1.11 1.43 8.35
C TYR A 238 -0.01 2.48 8.39
N GLN A 239 1.27 2.09 8.26
CA GLN A 239 2.38 3.05 8.23
C GLN A 239 2.27 3.99 7.02
N LEU A 240 1.97 3.48 5.83
CA LEU A 240 1.82 4.31 4.63
C LEU A 240 0.66 5.30 4.76
N GLN A 241 -0.48 4.85 5.28
CA GLN A 241 -1.64 5.70 5.54
C GLN A 241 -1.29 6.82 6.53
N LEU A 242 -0.63 6.49 7.64
CA LEU A 242 -0.22 7.48 8.63
C LEU A 242 0.75 8.52 8.05
N MET A 243 1.65 8.10 7.16
CA MET A 243 2.54 9.02 6.46
C MET A 243 1.77 9.96 5.51
N GLN A 244 0.75 9.45 4.81
CA GLN A 244 -0.10 10.24 3.91
C GLN A 244 -0.90 11.29 4.68
N GLU A 245 -1.56 10.89 5.77
CA GLU A 245 -2.32 11.79 6.64
C GLU A 245 -1.42 12.89 7.22
N ARG A 246 -0.23 12.52 7.71
CA ARG A 246 0.75 13.50 8.22
C ARG A 246 1.22 14.47 7.13
N LEU A 247 1.49 14.00 5.92
CA LEU A 247 1.90 14.88 4.82
C LEU A 247 0.85 15.95 4.54
N VAL A 248 -0.44 15.57 4.47
CA VAL A 248 -1.53 16.52 4.22
C VAL A 248 -1.65 17.51 5.38
N PHE A 249 -1.66 17.01 6.62
CA PHE A 249 -1.74 17.83 7.82
C PHE A 249 -0.57 18.82 7.94
N ASP A 250 0.66 18.35 7.73
CA ASP A 250 1.87 19.18 7.77
C ASP A 250 1.85 20.23 6.65
N SER A 251 1.32 19.89 5.47
CA SER A 251 1.17 20.84 4.35
C SER A 251 0.11 21.92 4.61
N GLU A 252 -0.96 21.55 5.29
CA GLU A 252 -1.99 22.49 5.73
C GLU A 252 -1.42 23.45 6.78
N ASN A 253 -0.74 22.93 7.80
CA ASN A 253 -0.07 23.75 8.81
C ASN A 253 0.98 24.66 8.19
N TYR A 254 1.80 24.15 7.26
CA TYR A 254 2.77 24.97 6.54
C TYR A 254 2.08 26.16 5.87
N THR A 255 0.99 25.91 5.15
CA THR A 255 0.25 26.97 4.44
C THR A 255 -0.38 27.96 5.41
N ASN A 256 -0.92 27.48 6.53
CA ASN A 256 -1.50 28.34 7.55
C ASN A 256 -0.44 29.23 8.22
N ASP A 257 0.67 28.66 8.65
CA ASP A 257 1.69 29.35 9.44
C ASP A 257 2.60 30.25 8.61
N HIS A 258 3.04 29.78 7.44
CA HIS A 258 4.02 30.51 6.62
C HIS A 258 3.33 31.51 5.69
N LEU A 259 2.10 31.24 5.24
CA LEU A 259 1.40 32.09 4.28
C LEU A 259 0.21 32.83 4.90
N ILE A 260 -0.83 32.11 5.33
CA ILE A 260 -2.13 32.73 5.70
C ILE A 260 -2.00 33.64 6.91
N ARG A 261 -1.24 33.24 7.93
CA ARG A 261 -1.01 34.05 9.14
C ARG A 261 -0.40 35.42 8.86
N HIS A 262 0.36 35.55 7.78
CA HIS A 262 1.02 36.80 7.40
C HIS A 262 0.14 37.68 6.49
N MET A 263 -1.00 37.19 6.01
CA MET A 263 -1.89 37.95 5.14
C MET A 263 -2.64 39.05 5.91
N LYS A 264 -2.64 40.27 5.36
CA LYS A 264 -3.46 41.37 5.86
C LYS A 264 -4.18 42.09 4.73
N THR A 265 -5.42 42.47 4.98
CA THR A 265 -6.16 43.39 4.13
C THR A 265 -5.78 44.80 4.50
N ASP A 266 -5.52 45.68 3.52
CA ASP A 266 -5.28 47.10 3.79
C ASP A 266 -6.47 47.66 4.58
N ALA A 267 -6.23 48.09 5.81
CA ALA A 267 -7.28 48.61 6.70
C ALA A 267 -7.72 50.04 6.33
N ASN A 268 -7.29 50.59 5.19
CA ASN A 268 -7.65 51.92 4.73
C ASN A 268 -7.55 52.01 3.20
N GLN A 269 -8.70 51.99 2.53
CA GLN A 269 -9.08 52.92 1.46
C GLN A 269 -10.59 53.12 1.48
#